data_AF-A0A4V1K1Q6-F1
#
_entry.id   AF-A0A4V1K1Q6-F1
#
_cell.length_a   1.000
_cell.length_b   1.000
_cell.length_c   1.000
_cell.angle_alpha   90.00
_cell.angle_beta   90.00
_cell.angle_gamma   90.00
#
_symmetry.space_group_name_H-M   'P 1'
#
loop_
_entity.id
_entity.type
_entity.pdbx_description
1 polymer ?
#
loop_
_entity_poly.entity_id
_entity_poly.type
_entity_poly.pdbx_seq_one_letter_code
_entity_poly.pdbx_strand_id
1 'polypeptide(L)'
;MEFYNDYVLKDIRERIHFWDIIFNQKAQNLEAESILQFLKNVILDSSETLFCKMNALKEMIDWTFLDKIKQRKTISFLLDDMVNINEELLECYRLKYLALFYQKEKEDIKDIIMEKCGDKNDLVKAEAKYQLGLIMFFDSNDILDRSDFLDAIVRTQLIFSEAASIEENRIDAKLLSLICSYISNSINFDLQRTKEIYEQIRALIFEVILFQINNQAVPFYLSIGCNIARVHAIVSTKPDNWIDYKKGFNKLCSDFYDITNINYKNNGIYRKLLDRTNERLKKEIIEPVFKYNYKATLSKIEVILSENDLDGNIIEFLEYLKELLISEDIKAINNYQEGLKENFPMLTEDDLDSFKRSLDQSNVSEAVYNLLFAIQRLTPEKVLDGVVYSCIKLQANYTYKNSIEDVRNDHIRDLLWAQKFQVTDQTRQGTSQEGKSSGEIDILILENNMPYSLLEALNLDSLNTGYLNDHIDKIYKYDTLGYRYNFIVSYVKIKDFSAFWTKYINHIKEHKYPYPLDSIEENLGDRYCYPNLKIASTTLNRNGMKTTLYHICVLMQE
;
A
#
# COMPACT_ATOMS: atom_id res chain seq x y z
N MET A 1 -33.99 15.12 17.97
CA MET A 1 -34.45 16.53 18.05
C MET A 1 -33.74 17.32 19.14
N GLU A 2 -33.61 16.80 20.38
CA GLU A 2 -32.90 17.52 21.45
C GLU A 2 -31.44 17.90 21.11
N PHE A 3 -30.72 17.02 20.40
CA PHE A 3 -29.32 17.26 20.01
C PHE A 3 -29.13 18.43 19.02
N TYR A 4 -30.03 18.57 18.04
CA TYR A 4 -30.00 19.69 17.09
C TYR A 4 -30.43 21.00 17.78
N ASN A 5 -31.43 20.94 18.65
CA ASN A 5 -31.91 22.11 19.39
C ASN A 5 -30.81 22.67 20.33
N ASP A 6 -30.03 21.81 20.98
CA ASP A 6 -28.86 22.24 21.78
C ASP A 6 -27.75 22.85 20.93
N TYR A 7 -27.58 22.39 19.69
CA TYR A 7 -26.58 22.91 18.75
C TYR A 7 -26.95 24.31 18.23
N VAL A 8 -28.21 24.54 17.84
CA VAL A 8 -28.64 25.82 17.27
C VAL A 8 -28.56 26.96 18.29
N LEU A 9 -28.68 26.66 19.58
CA LEU A 9 -28.54 27.66 20.66
C LEU A 9 -27.09 28.13 20.88
N LYS A 10 -26.10 27.44 20.32
CA LYS A 10 -24.68 27.77 20.47
C LYS A 10 -24.30 28.98 19.65
N ASP A 11 -23.40 29.81 20.19
CA ASP A 11 -22.77 30.88 19.42
C ASP A 11 -21.77 30.32 18.39
N ILE A 12 -21.25 31.19 17.51
CA ILE A 12 -20.34 30.75 16.44
C ILE A 12 -19.04 30.09 16.97
N ARG A 13 -18.51 30.56 18.10
CA ARG A 13 -17.28 30.01 18.68
C ARG A 13 -17.56 28.62 19.27
N GLU A 14 -18.68 28.48 19.95
CA GLU A 14 -19.15 27.21 20.49
C GLU A 14 -19.49 26.19 19.39
N ARG A 15 -20.02 26.64 18.24
CA ARG A 15 -20.26 25.78 17.06
C ARG A 15 -18.94 25.32 16.42
N ILE A 16 -17.95 26.19 16.30
CA ILE A 16 -16.61 25.79 15.81
C ILE A 16 -16.01 24.72 16.75
N HIS A 17 -16.00 25.00 18.05
CA HIS A 17 -15.52 24.04 19.05
C HIS A 17 -16.31 22.73 19.05
N PHE A 18 -17.61 22.80 18.74
CA PHE A 18 -18.44 21.62 18.60
C PHE A 18 -17.97 20.71 17.46
N TRP A 19 -17.71 21.25 16.26
CA TRP A 19 -17.24 20.46 15.13
C TRP A 19 -15.84 19.88 15.36
N ASP A 20 -14.94 20.66 15.95
CA ASP A 20 -13.55 20.22 16.16
C ASP A 20 -13.42 19.11 17.22
N ILE A 21 -14.26 19.13 18.27
CA ILE A 21 -14.04 18.30 19.47
C ILE A 21 -15.29 17.53 19.90
N ILE A 22 -16.44 18.19 19.99
CA ILE A 22 -17.62 17.63 20.67
C ILE A 22 -18.40 16.67 19.77
N PHE A 23 -18.53 16.98 18.48
CA PHE A 23 -19.33 16.20 17.55
C PHE A 23 -18.83 14.76 17.47
N ASN A 24 -17.53 14.57 17.23
CA ASN A 24 -16.92 13.25 17.15
C ASN A 24 -17.10 12.42 18.43
N GLN A 25 -17.02 13.04 19.61
CA GLN A 25 -17.23 12.35 20.89
C GLN A 25 -18.69 11.92 21.09
N LYS A 26 -19.65 12.77 20.71
CA LYS A 26 -21.07 12.49 20.89
C LYS A 26 -21.62 11.56 19.79
N ALA A 27 -21.17 11.75 18.55
CA ALA A 27 -21.61 10.98 17.39
C ALA A 27 -21.36 9.48 17.54
N GLN A 28 -20.31 9.06 18.25
CA GLN A 28 -20.05 7.64 18.53
C GLN A 28 -21.21 6.93 19.24
N ASN A 29 -21.89 7.61 20.16
CA ASN A 29 -22.94 7.04 20.99
C ASN A 29 -24.36 7.28 20.44
N LEU A 30 -24.48 8.03 19.34
CA LEU A 30 -25.77 8.28 18.69
C LEU A 30 -26.10 7.20 17.66
N GLU A 31 -27.40 6.94 17.51
CA GLU A 31 -27.92 6.11 16.43
C GLU A 31 -27.67 6.76 15.07
N ALA A 32 -27.40 5.94 14.05
CA ALA A 32 -27.10 6.40 12.69
C ALA A 32 -28.16 7.35 12.11
N GLU A 33 -29.44 7.11 12.39
CA GLU A 33 -30.52 7.97 11.90
C GLU A 33 -30.49 9.35 12.55
N SER A 34 -30.15 9.41 13.84
CA SER A 34 -30.03 10.67 14.57
C SER A 34 -28.84 11.50 14.07
N ILE A 35 -27.72 10.85 13.76
CA ILE A 35 -26.54 11.50 13.17
C ILE A 35 -26.89 12.03 11.79
N LEU A 36 -27.43 11.19 10.91
CA LEU A 36 -27.79 11.58 9.55
C LEU A 36 -28.76 12.75 9.55
N GLN A 37 -29.84 12.70 10.35
CA GLN A 37 -30.81 13.77 10.40
C GLN A 37 -30.21 15.08 10.94
N PHE A 38 -29.34 15.01 11.95
CA PHE A 38 -28.62 16.17 12.45
C PHE A 38 -27.77 16.82 11.36
N LEU A 39 -26.95 16.02 10.65
CA LEU A 39 -26.08 16.52 9.59
C LEU A 39 -26.88 17.13 8.43
N LYS A 40 -27.97 16.47 7.99
CA LYS A 40 -28.87 17.01 6.97
C LYS A 40 -29.43 18.38 7.39
N ASN A 41 -29.89 18.49 8.64
CA ASN A 41 -30.46 19.74 9.15
C ASN A 41 -29.44 20.88 9.13
N VAL A 42 -28.18 20.63 9.51
CA VAL A 42 -27.12 21.65 9.48
C VAL A 42 -26.79 22.08 8.04
N ILE A 43 -26.65 21.13 7.13
CA ILE A 43 -26.27 21.41 5.73
C ILE A 43 -27.35 22.24 5.02
N LEU A 44 -28.62 21.91 5.23
CA LEU A 44 -29.75 22.56 4.57
C LEU A 44 -30.21 23.87 5.25
N ASP A 45 -29.67 24.22 6.42
CA ASP A 45 -30.06 25.43 7.15
C ASP A 45 -29.53 26.69 6.46
N SER A 46 -30.43 27.48 5.86
CA SER A 46 -30.08 28.76 5.21
C SER A 46 -29.42 29.80 6.12
N SER A 47 -29.63 29.71 7.44
CA SER A 47 -29.06 30.63 8.43
C SER A 47 -27.70 30.19 8.97
N GLU A 48 -27.27 28.96 8.67
CA GLU A 48 -26.01 28.42 9.15
C GLU A 48 -24.83 28.91 8.30
N THR A 49 -23.68 29.02 8.95
CA THR A 49 -22.43 29.42 8.30
C THR A 49 -21.91 28.36 7.34
N LEU A 50 -21.34 28.79 6.22
CA LEU A 50 -20.71 27.91 5.23
C LEU A 50 -19.69 26.95 5.86
N PHE A 51 -18.89 27.42 6.83
CA PHE A 51 -17.94 26.60 7.58
C PHE A 51 -18.62 25.39 8.25
N CYS A 52 -19.73 25.61 8.95
CA CYS A 52 -20.43 24.53 9.63
C CYS A 52 -21.10 23.57 8.65
N LYS A 53 -21.67 24.07 7.54
CA LYS A 53 -22.24 23.24 6.47
C LYS A 53 -21.20 22.33 5.83
N MET A 54 -20.01 22.88 5.53
CA MET A 54 -18.91 22.11 4.94
C MET A 54 -18.40 21.03 5.90
N ASN A 55 -18.27 21.34 7.20
CA ASN A 55 -17.90 20.34 8.20
C ASN A 55 -18.97 19.25 8.36
N ALA A 56 -20.25 19.62 8.41
CA ALA A 56 -21.34 18.65 8.48
C ALA A 56 -21.37 17.73 7.25
N LEU A 57 -21.14 18.28 6.06
CA LEU A 57 -21.03 17.48 4.83
C LEU A 57 -19.83 16.54 4.89
N LYS A 58 -18.65 17.02 5.30
CA LYS A 58 -17.46 16.20 5.47
C LYS A 58 -17.69 15.06 6.47
N GLU A 59 -18.24 15.36 7.63
CA GLU A 59 -18.57 14.36 8.65
C GLU A 59 -19.57 13.32 8.11
N MET A 60 -20.57 13.73 7.32
CA MET A 60 -21.49 12.78 6.69
C MET A 60 -20.74 11.76 5.82
N ILE A 61 -19.76 12.23 5.05
CA ILE A 61 -18.91 11.38 4.21
C ILE A 61 -18.02 10.47 5.06
N ASP A 62 -17.37 11.00 6.10
CA ASP A 62 -16.51 10.23 6.99
C ASP A 62 -17.29 9.11 7.70
N TRP A 63 -18.46 9.41 8.27
CA TRP A 63 -19.34 8.41 8.89
C TRP A 63 -19.98 7.44 7.89
N THR A 64 -20.04 7.81 6.61
CA THR A 64 -20.44 6.90 5.52
C THR A 64 -19.32 5.91 5.19
N PHE A 65 -18.07 6.36 5.14
CA PHE A 65 -16.91 5.49 4.93
C PHE A 65 -16.58 4.61 6.14
N LEU A 66 -17.00 5.01 7.34
CA LEU A 66 -17.00 4.19 8.55
C LEU A 66 -18.19 3.22 8.62
N ASP A 67 -19.00 3.12 7.57
CA ASP A 67 -20.20 2.27 7.45
C ASP A 67 -21.28 2.50 8.54
N LYS A 68 -21.17 3.59 9.32
CA LYS A 68 -22.18 3.97 10.32
C LYS A 68 -23.41 4.56 9.65
N ILE A 69 -23.22 5.40 8.63
CA ILE A 69 -24.27 5.89 7.75
C ILE A 69 -24.27 5.02 6.49
N LYS A 70 -25.43 4.47 6.13
CA LYS A 70 -25.55 3.66 4.90
C LYS A 70 -25.28 4.53 3.67
N GLN A 71 -24.33 4.10 2.83
CA GLN A 71 -23.95 4.78 1.58
C GLN A 71 -25.14 5.24 0.73
N ARG A 72 -26.17 4.39 0.55
CA ARG A 72 -27.39 4.72 -0.20
C ARG A 72 -28.10 5.98 0.32
N LYS A 73 -28.10 6.20 1.65
CA LYS A 73 -28.73 7.38 2.24
C LYS A 73 -27.94 8.65 1.97
N THR A 74 -26.60 8.55 1.95
CA THR A 74 -25.70 9.64 1.63
C THR A 74 -25.78 10.00 0.15
N ILE A 75 -25.79 9.01 -0.74
CA ILE A 75 -25.93 9.23 -2.19
C ILE A 75 -27.26 9.91 -2.48
N SER A 76 -28.39 9.38 -1.98
CA SER A 76 -29.70 10.01 -2.14
C SER A 76 -29.74 11.44 -1.59
N PHE A 77 -29.08 11.72 -0.45
CA PHE A 77 -28.98 13.10 0.04
C PHE A 77 -28.21 14.03 -0.92
N LEU A 78 -27.07 13.59 -1.43
CA LEU A 78 -26.24 14.38 -2.35
C LEU A 78 -26.92 14.61 -3.70
N LEU A 79 -27.69 13.63 -4.20
CA LEU A 79 -28.40 13.69 -5.47
C LEU A 79 -29.73 14.46 -5.35
N ASP A 80 -30.56 14.08 -4.38
CA ASP A 80 -31.99 14.48 -4.33
C ASP A 80 -32.26 15.66 -3.39
N ASP A 81 -31.55 15.74 -2.26
CA ASP A 81 -31.84 16.73 -1.21
C ASP A 81 -30.99 18.00 -1.36
N MET A 82 -29.74 17.87 -1.80
CA MET A 82 -28.79 18.98 -2.03
C MET A 82 -28.97 19.64 -3.41
N VAL A 83 -30.20 20.08 -3.71
CA VAL A 83 -30.56 20.74 -4.98
C VAL A 83 -30.62 22.25 -4.80
N ASN A 84 -30.21 23.02 -5.80
CA ASN A 84 -30.21 24.50 -5.81
C ASN A 84 -29.37 25.16 -4.71
N ILE A 85 -28.19 24.61 -4.43
CA ILE A 85 -27.22 25.22 -3.52
C ILE A 85 -26.69 26.52 -4.16
N ASN A 86 -26.88 27.64 -3.46
CA ASN A 86 -26.40 28.94 -3.92
C ASN A 86 -24.93 29.19 -3.50
N GLU A 87 -24.46 28.48 -2.48
CA GLU A 87 -23.09 28.56 -2.00
C GLU A 87 -22.14 27.74 -2.89
N GLU A 88 -21.36 28.43 -3.72
CA GLU A 88 -20.56 27.80 -4.79
C GLU A 88 -19.52 26.82 -4.24
N LEU A 89 -18.89 27.16 -3.11
CA LEU A 89 -17.91 26.29 -2.47
C LEU A 89 -18.54 25.01 -1.90
N LEU A 90 -19.77 25.09 -1.38
CA LEU A 90 -20.49 23.92 -0.88
C LEU A 90 -20.88 23.00 -2.05
N GLU A 91 -21.25 23.58 -3.19
CA GLU A 91 -21.54 22.83 -4.42
C GLU A 91 -20.29 22.13 -4.96
N CYS A 92 -19.12 22.78 -4.95
CA CYS A 92 -17.85 22.12 -5.29
C CYS A 92 -17.58 20.88 -4.40
N TYR A 93 -17.83 20.99 -3.09
CA TYR A 93 -17.68 19.85 -2.17
C TYR A 93 -18.70 18.75 -2.45
N ARG A 94 -19.95 19.11 -2.78
CA ARG A 94 -20.98 18.14 -3.21
C ARG A 94 -20.52 17.35 -4.42
N LEU A 95 -20.04 18.02 -5.48
CA LEU A 95 -19.55 17.38 -6.70
C LEU A 95 -18.36 16.45 -6.43
N LYS A 96 -17.39 16.92 -5.64
CA LYS A 96 -16.23 16.12 -5.21
C LYS A 96 -16.65 14.85 -4.49
N TYR A 97 -17.62 14.93 -3.58
CA TYR A 97 -18.07 13.78 -2.81
C TYR A 97 -18.98 12.85 -3.59
N LEU A 98 -19.82 13.39 -4.50
CA LEU A 98 -20.59 12.58 -5.45
C LEU A 98 -19.67 11.70 -6.31
N ALA A 99 -18.58 12.27 -6.83
CA ALA A 99 -17.60 11.53 -7.63
C ALA A 99 -16.99 10.32 -6.90
N LEU A 100 -16.87 10.36 -5.56
CA LEU A 100 -16.39 9.22 -4.76
C LEU A 100 -17.33 8.01 -4.82
N PHE A 101 -18.62 8.23 -5.05
CA PHE A 101 -19.63 7.18 -5.13
C PHE A 101 -19.99 6.80 -6.58
N TYR A 102 -19.27 7.32 -7.58
CA TYR A 102 -19.57 7.11 -9.01
C TYR A 102 -19.81 5.63 -9.36
N GLN A 103 -19.03 4.70 -8.82
CA GLN A 103 -19.18 3.26 -9.12
C GLN A 103 -20.50 2.64 -8.62
N LYS A 104 -21.27 3.34 -7.78
CA LYS A 104 -22.55 2.86 -7.22
C LYS A 104 -23.74 3.31 -8.06
N GLU A 105 -23.72 4.56 -8.56
CA GLU A 105 -24.80 5.17 -9.33
C GLU A 105 -24.21 5.97 -10.51
N LYS A 106 -23.69 5.24 -11.51
CA LYS A 106 -22.86 5.82 -12.59
C LYS A 106 -23.59 6.88 -13.41
N GLU A 107 -24.80 6.56 -13.89
CA GLU A 107 -25.54 7.42 -14.82
C GLU A 107 -25.96 8.73 -14.12
N ASP A 108 -26.66 8.63 -12.99
CA ASP A 108 -27.17 9.80 -12.26
C ASP A 108 -26.05 10.75 -11.80
N ILE A 109 -24.95 10.21 -11.28
CA ILE A 109 -23.79 11.01 -10.83
C ILE A 109 -23.12 11.70 -12.03
N LYS A 110 -22.95 10.97 -13.14
CA LYS A 110 -22.32 11.52 -14.34
C LYS A 110 -23.17 12.61 -14.97
N ASP A 111 -24.49 12.44 -15.01
CA ASP A 111 -25.42 13.42 -15.57
C ASP A 111 -25.37 14.74 -14.82
N ILE A 112 -25.37 14.72 -13.48
CA ILE A 112 -25.21 15.93 -12.66
C ILE A 112 -23.85 16.60 -12.90
N ILE A 113 -22.77 15.83 -12.93
CA ILE A 113 -21.43 16.38 -13.18
C ILE A 113 -21.35 17.00 -14.59
N MET A 114 -21.92 16.34 -15.60
CA MET A 114 -21.96 16.84 -16.97
C MET A 114 -22.80 18.13 -17.09
N GLU A 115 -23.95 18.20 -16.41
CA GLU A 115 -24.75 19.42 -16.33
C GLU A 115 -23.91 20.57 -15.76
N LYS A 116 -23.18 20.32 -14.66
CA LYS A 116 -22.35 21.32 -13.99
C LYS A 116 -21.09 21.71 -14.76
N CYS A 117 -20.66 20.95 -15.77
CA CYS A 117 -19.59 21.38 -16.68
C CYS A 117 -19.97 22.61 -17.52
N GLY A 118 -21.27 22.97 -17.57
CA GLY A 118 -21.80 24.17 -18.20
C GLY A 118 -22.28 25.24 -17.21
N ASP A 119 -21.94 25.15 -15.92
CA ASP A 119 -22.43 26.10 -14.90
C ASP A 119 -21.97 27.55 -15.21
N LYS A 120 -22.72 28.54 -14.74
CA LYS A 120 -22.36 29.96 -14.92
C LYS A 120 -21.20 30.36 -14.03
N ASN A 121 -21.07 29.76 -12.86
CA ASN A 121 -19.97 30.04 -11.95
C ASN A 121 -18.72 29.25 -12.37
N ASP A 122 -17.61 29.95 -12.57
CA ASP A 122 -16.37 29.35 -13.06
C ASP A 122 -15.73 28.37 -12.07
N LEU A 123 -15.90 28.56 -10.75
CA LEU A 123 -15.40 27.65 -9.72
C LEU A 123 -16.12 26.30 -9.78
N VAL A 124 -17.46 26.32 -9.86
CA VAL A 124 -18.28 25.11 -9.98
C VAL A 124 -18.01 24.41 -11.31
N LYS A 125 -17.91 25.17 -12.40
CA LYS A 125 -17.59 24.67 -13.74
C LYS A 125 -16.23 23.99 -13.80
N ALA A 126 -15.19 24.63 -13.23
CA ALA A 126 -13.85 24.07 -13.17
C ALA A 126 -13.83 22.77 -12.35
N GLU A 127 -14.50 22.74 -11.19
CA GLU A 127 -14.59 21.54 -10.36
C GLU A 127 -15.37 20.41 -11.04
N ALA A 128 -16.49 20.71 -11.68
CA ALA A 128 -17.27 19.72 -12.43
C ALA A 128 -16.45 19.09 -13.56
N LYS A 129 -15.76 19.90 -14.37
CA LYS A 129 -14.87 19.39 -15.43
C LYS A 129 -13.72 18.58 -14.85
N TYR A 130 -13.16 19.01 -13.74
CA TYR A 130 -12.10 18.26 -13.07
C TYR A 130 -12.58 16.88 -12.58
N GLN A 131 -13.74 16.82 -11.90
CA GLN A 131 -14.32 15.55 -11.46
C GLN A 131 -14.73 14.66 -12.64
N LEU A 132 -15.25 15.24 -13.73
CA LEU A 132 -15.52 14.52 -14.97
C LEU A 132 -14.25 13.94 -15.58
N GLY A 133 -13.17 14.74 -15.62
CA GLY A 133 -11.85 14.31 -16.09
C GLY A 133 -11.32 13.14 -15.27
N LEU A 134 -11.47 13.17 -13.95
CA LEU A 134 -11.13 12.04 -13.08
C LEU A 134 -11.95 10.80 -13.46
N ILE A 135 -13.29 10.92 -13.53
CA ILE A 135 -14.17 9.81 -13.90
C ILE A 135 -13.78 9.22 -15.26
N MET A 136 -13.54 10.05 -16.27
CA MET A 136 -13.12 9.62 -17.60
C MET A 136 -11.74 8.95 -17.58
N PHE A 137 -10.81 9.45 -16.78
CA PHE A 137 -9.51 8.82 -16.57
C PHE A 137 -9.67 7.42 -15.94
N PHE A 138 -10.51 7.30 -14.92
CA PHE A 138 -10.84 6.02 -14.29
C PHE A 138 -11.52 5.04 -15.25
N ASP A 139 -12.52 5.49 -16.01
CA ASP A 139 -13.22 4.65 -16.97
C ASP A 139 -12.32 4.22 -18.14
N SER A 140 -11.36 5.07 -18.55
CA SER A 140 -10.41 4.72 -19.61
C SER A 140 -9.55 3.50 -19.25
N ASN A 141 -9.31 3.26 -17.96
CA ASN A 141 -8.55 2.10 -17.49
C ASN A 141 -9.30 0.77 -17.66
N ASP A 142 -10.60 0.77 -17.94
CA ASP A 142 -11.37 -0.43 -18.25
C ASP A 142 -11.38 -0.76 -19.76
N ILE A 143 -10.80 0.09 -20.62
CA ILE A 143 -10.78 -0.09 -22.07
C ILE A 143 -9.63 -1.01 -22.48
N LEU A 144 -9.94 -2.20 -23.01
CA LEU A 144 -8.93 -3.19 -23.39
C LEU A 144 -8.25 -2.89 -24.74
N ASP A 145 -8.99 -2.35 -25.71
CA ASP A 145 -8.43 -1.99 -27.01
C ASP A 145 -7.47 -0.79 -26.90
N ARG A 146 -6.36 -0.85 -27.64
CA ARG A 146 -5.31 0.18 -27.61
C ARG A 146 -5.77 1.49 -28.25
N SER A 147 -6.48 1.43 -29.38
CA SER A 147 -6.95 2.62 -30.09
C SER A 147 -8.03 3.32 -29.29
N ASP A 148 -9.00 2.57 -28.79
CA ASP A 148 -10.10 3.12 -27.99
C ASP A 148 -9.59 3.73 -26.68
N PHE A 149 -8.55 3.15 -26.07
CA PHE A 149 -7.88 3.72 -24.90
C PHE A 149 -7.19 5.04 -25.21
N LEU A 150 -6.43 5.11 -26.31
CA LEU A 150 -5.75 6.34 -26.71
C LEU A 150 -6.75 7.47 -26.96
N ASP A 151 -7.84 7.16 -27.66
CA ASP A 151 -8.92 8.11 -27.90
C ASP A 151 -9.55 8.58 -26.59
N ALA A 152 -9.76 7.67 -25.62
CA ALA A 152 -10.26 8.03 -24.30
C ALA A 152 -9.28 8.92 -23.52
N ILE A 153 -7.98 8.61 -23.53
CA ILE A 153 -6.96 9.42 -22.85
C ILE A 153 -6.85 10.81 -23.47
N VAL A 154 -6.93 10.94 -24.79
CA VAL A 154 -6.91 12.25 -25.48
C VAL A 154 -8.15 13.07 -25.13
N ARG A 155 -9.34 12.46 -25.08
CA ARG A 155 -10.56 13.14 -24.61
C ARG A 155 -10.44 13.58 -23.15
N THR A 156 -9.91 12.74 -22.28
CA THR A 156 -9.67 13.05 -20.86
C THR A 156 -8.67 14.21 -20.70
N GLN A 157 -7.60 14.22 -21.49
CA GLN A 157 -6.63 15.33 -21.54
C GLN A 157 -7.31 16.66 -21.86
N LEU A 158 -8.22 16.68 -22.85
CA LEU A 158 -8.93 17.89 -23.24
C LEU A 158 -9.75 18.45 -22.07
N ILE A 159 -10.51 17.60 -21.37
CA ILE A 159 -11.32 18.00 -20.22
C ILE A 159 -10.47 18.59 -19.10
N PHE A 160 -9.34 17.98 -18.75
CA PHE A 160 -8.42 18.53 -17.76
C PHE A 160 -7.79 19.85 -18.20
N SER A 161 -7.48 20.00 -19.49
CA SER A 161 -6.93 21.25 -20.05
C SER A 161 -7.96 22.38 -19.97
N GLU A 162 -9.22 22.08 -20.25
CA GLU A 162 -10.32 23.03 -20.09
C GLU A 162 -10.49 23.44 -18.62
N ALA A 163 -10.51 22.49 -17.69
CA ALA A 163 -10.58 22.78 -16.26
C ALA A 163 -9.43 23.69 -15.79
N ALA A 164 -8.20 23.41 -16.24
CA ALA A 164 -7.02 24.22 -15.94
C ALA A 164 -7.06 25.64 -16.55
N SER A 165 -7.80 25.83 -17.65
CA SER A 165 -7.93 27.13 -18.31
C SER A 165 -8.99 28.05 -17.70
N ILE A 166 -9.96 27.49 -16.98
CA ILE A 166 -11.05 28.24 -16.35
C ILE A 166 -10.58 28.94 -15.08
N GLU A 167 -9.70 28.28 -14.31
CA GLU A 167 -9.23 28.78 -13.02
C GLU A 167 -7.70 28.70 -12.93
N GLU A 168 -7.04 29.85 -12.77
CA GLU A 168 -5.59 30.03 -12.89
C GLU A 168 -4.75 29.18 -11.92
N ASN A 169 -5.34 28.76 -10.78
CA ASN A 169 -4.67 27.99 -9.73
C ASN A 169 -4.97 26.47 -9.75
N ARG A 170 -5.55 25.93 -10.83
CA ARG A 170 -5.83 24.48 -10.98
C ARG A 170 -4.61 23.68 -11.44
N ILE A 171 -3.57 23.73 -10.61
CA ILE A 171 -2.30 23.02 -10.85
C ILE A 171 -2.53 21.49 -10.91
N ASP A 172 -3.50 20.98 -10.14
CA ASP A 172 -3.96 19.59 -10.18
C ASP A 172 -4.49 19.16 -11.56
N ALA A 173 -5.36 19.96 -12.17
CA ALA A 173 -5.90 19.71 -13.50
C ALA A 173 -4.83 19.82 -14.59
N LYS A 174 -3.97 20.85 -14.51
CA LYS A 174 -2.84 21.02 -15.44
C LYS A 174 -1.90 19.82 -15.40
N LEU A 175 -1.61 19.31 -14.21
CA LEU A 175 -0.76 18.13 -14.03
C LEU A 175 -1.39 16.87 -14.63
N LEU A 176 -2.68 16.61 -14.39
CA LEU A 176 -3.37 15.45 -14.98
C LEU A 176 -3.50 15.54 -16.51
N SER A 177 -3.66 16.75 -17.07
CA SER A 177 -3.57 16.96 -18.52
C SER A 177 -2.20 16.57 -19.08
N LEU A 178 -1.12 17.04 -18.44
CA LEU A 178 0.24 16.67 -18.85
C LEU A 178 0.51 15.16 -18.71
N ILE A 179 -0.01 14.52 -17.67
CA ILE A 179 0.06 13.06 -17.48
C ILE A 179 -0.64 12.33 -18.64
N CYS A 180 -1.85 12.73 -19.01
CA CYS A 180 -2.57 12.12 -20.14
C CYS A 180 -1.79 12.30 -21.45
N SER A 181 -1.22 13.49 -21.66
CA SER A 181 -0.35 13.80 -22.80
C SER A 181 0.91 12.93 -22.81
N TYR A 182 1.54 12.70 -21.65
CA TYR A 182 2.70 11.83 -21.53
C TYR A 182 2.38 10.38 -21.91
N ILE A 183 1.25 9.85 -21.42
CA ILE A 183 0.79 8.49 -21.72
C ILE A 183 0.55 8.31 -23.22
N SER A 184 -0.19 9.23 -23.85
CA SER A 184 -0.53 9.13 -25.28
C SER A 184 0.71 9.25 -26.19
N ASN A 185 1.62 10.18 -25.90
CA ASN A 185 2.86 10.34 -26.66
C ASN A 185 3.84 9.18 -26.46
N SER A 186 3.89 8.61 -25.26
CA SER A 186 4.75 7.46 -24.95
C SER A 186 4.28 6.19 -25.68
N ILE A 187 2.98 5.92 -25.71
CA ILE A 187 2.40 4.77 -26.44
C ILE A 187 2.59 4.90 -27.96
N ASN A 188 2.69 6.14 -28.47
CA ASN A 188 2.97 6.42 -29.87
C ASN A 188 4.48 6.55 -30.19
N PHE A 189 5.36 6.33 -29.20
CA PHE A 189 6.82 6.41 -29.33
C PHE A 189 7.37 7.76 -29.83
N ASP A 190 6.71 8.88 -29.56
CA ASP A 190 7.26 10.22 -29.81
C ASP A 190 8.23 10.62 -28.68
N LEU A 191 9.48 10.18 -28.80
CA LEU A 191 10.50 10.33 -27.75
C LEU A 191 10.88 11.79 -27.46
N GLN A 192 10.90 12.65 -28.49
CA GLN A 192 11.24 14.06 -28.32
C GLN A 192 10.15 14.78 -27.54
N ARG A 193 8.89 14.58 -27.95
CA ARG A 193 7.75 15.21 -27.28
C ARG A 193 7.56 14.69 -25.86
N THR A 194 7.75 13.38 -25.65
CA THR A 194 7.67 12.73 -24.33
C THR A 194 8.68 13.35 -23.35
N LYS A 195 9.90 13.68 -23.81
CA LYS A 195 10.92 14.36 -22.98
C LYS A 195 10.50 15.78 -22.59
N GLU A 196 9.99 16.57 -23.52
CA GLU A 196 9.52 17.94 -23.23
C GLU A 196 8.37 17.94 -22.21
N ILE A 197 7.46 16.98 -22.31
CA ILE A 197 6.33 16.82 -21.39
C ILE A 197 6.82 16.38 -20.01
N TYR A 198 7.76 15.44 -19.94
CA TYR A 198 8.36 15.01 -18.67
C TYR A 198 8.98 16.16 -17.87
N GLU A 199 9.76 17.02 -18.53
CA GLU A 199 10.38 18.18 -17.88
C GLU A 199 9.33 19.16 -17.31
N GLN A 200 8.21 19.35 -18.02
CA GLN A 200 7.08 20.15 -17.55
C GLN A 200 6.39 19.54 -16.34
N ILE A 201 6.15 18.22 -16.34
CA ILE A 201 5.57 17.49 -15.21
C ILE A 201 6.46 17.63 -13.98
N ARG A 202 7.78 17.45 -14.13
CA ARG A 202 8.73 17.56 -13.03
C ARG A 202 8.75 18.95 -12.40
N ALA A 203 8.76 20.00 -13.24
CA ALA A 203 8.71 21.38 -12.76
C ALA A 203 7.41 21.67 -11.97
N LEU A 204 6.28 21.20 -12.49
CA LEU A 204 4.97 21.43 -11.89
C LEU A 204 4.80 20.67 -10.56
N ILE A 205 5.31 19.44 -10.46
CA ILE A 205 5.30 18.69 -9.20
C ILE A 205 6.16 19.37 -8.14
N PHE A 206 7.33 19.89 -8.53
CA PHE A 206 8.18 20.65 -7.61
C PHE A 206 7.47 21.91 -7.09
N GLU A 207 6.75 22.61 -7.96
CA GLU A 207 5.91 23.75 -7.59
C GLU A 207 4.81 23.36 -6.58
N VAL A 208 4.10 22.26 -6.84
CA VAL A 208 3.09 21.72 -5.91
C VAL A 208 3.67 21.42 -4.54
N ILE A 209 4.85 20.79 -4.46
CA ILE A 209 5.51 20.47 -3.19
C ILE A 209 5.88 21.75 -2.43
N LEU A 210 6.41 22.76 -3.11
CA LEU A 210 6.91 23.98 -2.46
C LEU A 210 5.80 24.84 -1.85
N PHE A 211 4.63 24.88 -2.46
CA PHE A 211 3.54 25.77 -2.06
C PHE A 211 2.48 25.12 -1.15
N GLN A 212 2.72 23.89 -0.69
CA GLN A 212 1.77 23.18 0.18
C GLN A 212 1.99 23.46 1.67
N ILE A 213 0.93 23.94 2.32
CA ILE A 213 0.90 24.23 3.77
C ILE A 213 0.63 22.97 4.60
N ASN A 214 0.11 21.88 4.01
CA ASN A 214 -0.29 20.67 4.73
C ASN A 214 0.10 19.38 3.97
N ASN A 215 0.89 18.50 4.60
CA ASN A 215 1.50 17.30 4.00
C ASN A 215 0.51 16.18 3.59
N GLN A 216 -0.80 16.37 3.77
CA GLN A 216 -1.80 15.29 3.63
C GLN A 216 -2.47 15.20 2.25
N ALA A 217 -2.39 16.21 1.39
CA ALA A 217 -3.11 16.25 0.11
C ALA A 217 -2.31 15.73 -1.11
N VAL A 218 -1.06 15.28 -0.92
CA VAL A 218 -0.05 15.18 -2.00
C VAL A 218 0.33 13.78 -2.52
N PRO A 219 -0.11 12.63 -1.98
CA PRO A 219 0.58 11.39 -2.36
C PRO A 219 0.28 10.94 -3.81
N PHE A 220 -0.87 11.30 -4.40
CA PHE A 220 -1.31 10.69 -5.68
C PHE A 220 -0.53 11.24 -6.87
N TYR A 221 -0.44 12.58 -6.96
CA TYR A 221 0.29 13.26 -8.02
C TYR A 221 1.79 13.02 -7.96
N LEU A 222 2.35 12.92 -6.74
CA LEU A 222 3.75 12.53 -6.55
C LEU A 222 4.01 11.10 -7.02
N SER A 223 3.12 10.16 -6.70
CA SER A 223 3.23 8.79 -7.19
C SER A 223 3.20 8.73 -8.71
N ILE A 224 2.31 9.49 -9.37
CA ILE A 224 2.27 9.54 -10.83
C ILE A 224 3.53 10.20 -11.41
N GLY A 225 4.00 11.29 -10.83
CA GLY A 225 5.24 11.95 -11.24
C GLY A 225 6.46 11.06 -11.17
N CYS A 226 6.61 10.31 -10.06
CA CYS A 226 7.67 9.33 -9.89
C CYS A 226 7.57 8.22 -10.94
N ASN A 227 6.36 7.69 -11.21
CA ASN A 227 6.15 6.70 -12.28
C ASN A 227 6.60 7.24 -13.64
N ILE A 228 6.21 8.45 -13.99
CA ILE A 228 6.58 9.09 -15.26
C ILE A 228 8.10 9.28 -15.36
N ALA A 229 8.75 9.73 -14.29
CA ALA A 229 10.21 9.88 -14.25
C ALA A 229 10.95 8.56 -14.49
N ARG A 230 10.43 7.48 -13.93
CA ARG A 230 11.02 6.13 -14.05
C ARG A 230 10.79 5.55 -15.43
N VAL A 231 9.56 5.64 -15.96
CA VAL A 231 9.27 5.26 -17.36
C VAL A 231 10.20 6.04 -18.31
N HIS A 232 10.37 7.34 -18.08
CA HIS A 232 11.23 8.18 -18.91
C HIS A 232 12.71 7.76 -18.83
N ALA A 233 13.20 7.38 -17.65
CA ALA A 233 14.55 6.87 -17.44
C ALA A 233 14.80 5.56 -18.22
N ILE A 234 13.85 4.63 -18.18
CA ILE A 234 13.93 3.37 -18.92
C ILE A 234 13.93 3.63 -20.43
N VAL A 235 12.98 4.43 -20.93
CA VAL A 235 12.84 4.75 -22.35
C VAL A 235 14.08 5.47 -22.91
N SER A 236 14.76 6.26 -22.08
CA SER A 236 15.94 7.04 -22.50
C SER A 236 17.26 6.25 -22.45
N THR A 237 17.26 5.03 -21.92
CA THR A 237 18.47 4.23 -21.74
C THR A 237 18.95 3.61 -23.05
N LYS A 238 20.25 3.75 -23.34
CA LYS A 238 20.90 3.21 -24.54
C LYS A 238 21.98 2.19 -24.17
N PRO A 239 21.68 0.87 -24.23
CA PRO A 239 22.61 -0.16 -23.79
C PRO A 239 23.88 -0.24 -24.63
N ASP A 240 23.86 0.18 -25.90
CA ASP A 240 25.05 0.23 -26.78
C ASP A 240 26.18 1.12 -26.23
N ASN A 241 25.82 2.08 -25.36
CA ASN A 241 26.77 2.99 -24.73
C ASN A 241 27.31 2.47 -23.38
N TRP A 242 26.90 1.28 -22.94
CA TRP A 242 27.35 0.74 -21.67
C TRP A 242 28.79 0.24 -21.76
N ILE A 243 29.64 0.83 -20.90
CA ILE A 243 31.01 0.37 -20.67
C ILE A 243 31.00 -0.79 -19.66
N ASP A 244 30.10 -0.73 -18.68
CA ASP A 244 29.84 -1.76 -17.67
C ASP A 244 28.39 -2.21 -17.77
N TYR A 245 28.18 -3.36 -18.41
CA TYR A 245 26.86 -3.93 -18.64
C TYR A 245 26.19 -4.36 -17.34
N LYS A 246 26.95 -4.88 -16.35
CA LYS A 246 26.41 -5.29 -15.05
C LYS A 246 25.82 -4.10 -14.32
N LYS A 247 26.58 -3.00 -14.23
CA LYS A 247 26.07 -1.76 -13.64
C LYS A 247 24.87 -1.18 -14.40
N GLY A 248 24.90 -1.25 -15.74
CA GLY A 248 23.79 -0.81 -16.59
C GLY A 248 22.50 -1.57 -16.32
N PHE A 249 22.57 -2.90 -16.27
CA PHE A 249 21.42 -3.75 -15.98
C PHE A 249 20.90 -3.60 -14.55
N ASN A 250 21.79 -3.43 -13.56
CA ASN A 250 21.39 -3.16 -12.17
C ASN A 250 20.56 -1.88 -12.06
N LYS A 251 20.95 -0.83 -12.79
CA LYS A 251 20.18 0.43 -12.81
C LYS A 251 18.84 0.26 -13.52
N LEU A 252 18.83 -0.44 -14.65
CA LEU A 252 17.61 -0.71 -15.42
C LEU A 252 16.60 -1.55 -14.61
N CYS A 253 17.08 -2.57 -13.91
CA CYS A 253 16.34 -3.40 -12.97
C CYS A 253 15.71 -2.55 -11.86
N SER A 254 16.50 -1.69 -11.22
CA SER A 254 16.01 -0.78 -10.18
C SER A 254 14.91 0.12 -10.70
N ASP A 255 15.06 0.71 -11.89
CA ASP A 255 14.05 1.61 -12.48
C ASP A 255 12.77 0.85 -12.90
N PHE A 256 12.89 -0.40 -13.34
CA PHE A 256 11.78 -1.26 -13.72
C PHE A 256 10.90 -1.65 -12.53
N TYR A 257 11.49 -2.17 -11.45
CA TYR A 257 10.72 -2.54 -10.25
C TYR A 257 10.15 -1.33 -9.51
N ASP A 258 10.82 -0.20 -9.63
CA ASP A 258 10.33 1.04 -9.10
C ASP A 258 9.01 1.49 -9.79
N ILE A 259 8.68 1.05 -11.00
CA ILE A 259 7.39 1.37 -11.65
C ILE A 259 6.33 0.35 -11.24
N THR A 260 6.69 -0.93 -11.22
CA THR A 260 5.75 -2.01 -10.94
C THR A 260 5.35 -2.07 -9.46
N ASN A 261 6.19 -1.57 -8.55
CA ASN A 261 5.98 -1.69 -7.10
C ASN A 261 5.55 -0.39 -6.37
N ILE A 262 4.96 0.60 -7.06
CA ILE A 262 4.47 1.81 -6.39
C ILE A 262 3.23 1.54 -5.53
N ASN A 263 3.44 1.58 -4.22
CA ASN A 263 2.39 1.46 -3.23
C ASN A 263 1.72 2.81 -2.95
N TYR A 264 0.62 3.13 -3.65
CA TYR A 264 -0.29 4.18 -3.19
C TYR A 264 -1.21 3.61 -2.10
N LYS A 265 -0.83 3.85 -0.84
CA LYS A 265 -1.47 3.21 0.33
C LYS A 265 -2.74 3.90 0.84
N ASN A 266 -3.01 5.13 0.40
CA ASN A 266 -4.00 5.99 1.06
C ASN A 266 -5.42 5.93 0.47
N ASN A 267 -5.64 5.25 -0.67
CA ASN A 267 -6.98 5.08 -1.23
C ASN A 267 -7.05 3.87 -2.18
N GLY A 268 -7.94 2.92 -1.88
CA GLY A 268 -8.11 1.69 -2.66
C GLY A 268 -8.59 1.91 -4.10
N ILE A 269 -9.27 3.03 -4.38
CA ILE A 269 -9.71 3.41 -5.73
C ILE A 269 -8.50 3.90 -6.55
N TYR A 270 -7.72 4.84 -6.01
CA TYR A 270 -6.52 5.35 -6.69
C TYR A 270 -5.43 4.28 -6.85
N ARG A 271 -5.33 3.33 -5.91
CA ARG A 271 -4.41 2.18 -6.05
C ARG A 271 -4.76 1.32 -7.26
N LYS A 272 -6.01 0.86 -7.37
CA LYS A 272 -6.46 0.04 -8.52
C LYS A 272 -6.27 0.73 -9.86
N LEU A 273 -6.48 2.06 -9.89
CA LEU A 273 -6.21 2.88 -11.05
C LEU A 273 -4.72 2.87 -11.41
N LEU A 274 -3.84 3.16 -10.45
CA LEU A 274 -2.39 3.18 -10.66
C LEU A 274 -1.85 1.82 -11.11
N ASP A 275 -2.29 0.74 -10.49
CA ASP A 275 -1.86 -0.62 -10.83
C ASP A 275 -2.19 -0.92 -12.31
N ARG A 276 -3.42 -0.63 -12.76
CA ARG A 276 -3.85 -0.86 -14.15
C ARG A 276 -3.12 0.03 -15.16
N THR A 277 -2.93 1.31 -14.81
CA THR A 277 -2.17 2.22 -15.66
C THR A 277 -0.72 1.75 -15.78
N ASN A 278 -0.08 1.36 -14.68
CA ASN A 278 1.30 0.88 -14.68
C ASN A 278 1.49 -0.41 -15.48
N GLU A 279 0.58 -1.38 -15.35
CA GLU A 279 0.61 -2.60 -16.17
C GLU A 279 0.51 -2.29 -17.67
N ARG A 280 -0.30 -1.28 -18.04
CA ARG A 280 -0.39 -0.87 -19.43
C ARG A 280 0.86 -0.14 -19.92
N LEU A 281 1.45 0.72 -19.09
CA LEU A 281 2.73 1.37 -19.42
C LEU A 281 3.85 0.33 -19.57
N LYS A 282 3.85 -0.71 -18.74
CA LYS A 282 4.78 -1.84 -18.85
C LYS A 282 4.64 -2.54 -20.20
N LYS A 283 3.44 -2.99 -20.54
CA LYS A 283 3.16 -3.76 -21.77
C LYS A 283 3.33 -2.94 -23.05
N GLU A 284 2.80 -1.73 -23.08
CA GLU A 284 2.68 -0.93 -24.31
C GLU A 284 3.87 0.00 -24.54
N ILE A 285 4.75 0.22 -23.55
CA ILE A 285 5.88 1.18 -23.64
C ILE A 285 7.21 0.57 -23.19
N ILE A 286 7.29 -0.07 -22.01
CA ILE A 286 8.56 -0.56 -21.45
C ILE A 286 9.06 -1.83 -22.16
N GLU A 287 8.24 -2.87 -22.23
CA GLU A 287 8.59 -4.13 -22.92
C GLU A 287 8.95 -3.95 -24.41
N PRO A 288 8.28 -3.08 -25.20
CA PRO A 288 8.70 -2.79 -26.58
C PRO A 288 10.11 -2.19 -26.62
N VAL A 289 10.39 -1.20 -25.75
CA VAL A 289 11.72 -0.57 -25.67
C VAL A 289 12.79 -1.59 -25.32
N PHE A 290 12.52 -2.50 -24.38
CA PHE A 290 13.40 -3.61 -24.05
C PHE A 290 13.67 -4.49 -25.28
N LYS A 291 12.63 -4.93 -25.99
CA LYS A 291 12.79 -5.73 -27.22
C LYS A 291 13.65 -5.07 -28.29
N TYR A 292 13.38 -3.80 -28.61
CA TYR A 292 14.05 -3.12 -29.72
C TYR A 292 15.49 -2.74 -29.39
N ASN A 293 15.76 -2.34 -28.13
CA ASN A 293 17.04 -1.74 -27.78
C ASN A 293 18.02 -2.72 -27.11
N TYR A 294 17.54 -3.82 -26.53
CA TYR A 294 18.39 -4.72 -25.72
C TYR A 294 18.70 -6.05 -26.40
N LYS A 295 18.18 -6.30 -27.60
CA LYS A 295 18.39 -7.57 -28.32
C LYS A 295 19.87 -7.90 -28.57
N ALA A 296 20.69 -6.89 -28.87
CA ALA A 296 22.13 -7.07 -29.05
C ALA A 296 22.89 -7.41 -27.75
N THR A 297 22.24 -7.24 -26.59
CA THR A 297 22.82 -7.49 -25.27
C THR A 297 22.57 -8.90 -24.74
N LEU A 298 21.86 -9.77 -25.46
CA LEU A 298 21.49 -11.12 -25.02
C LEU A 298 22.69 -11.94 -24.51
N SER A 299 23.79 -11.93 -25.27
CA SER A 299 25.03 -12.62 -24.87
C SER A 299 25.68 -12.01 -23.63
N LYS A 300 25.50 -10.70 -23.40
CA LYS A 300 25.98 -10.01 -22.20
C LYS A 300 25.13 -10.36 -20.98
N ILE A 301 23.81 -10.45 -21.16
CA ILE A 301 22.89 -10.92 -20.13
C ILE A 301 23.27 -12.35 -19.72
N GLU A 302 23.53 -13.24 -20.68
CA GLU A 302 23.94 -14.63 -20.39
C GLU A 302 25.28 -14.73 -19.66
N VAL A 303 26.26 -13.92 -20.05
CA VAL A 303 27.55 -13.86 -19.35
C VAL A 303 27.35 -13.36 -17.92
N ILE A 304 26.57 -12.30 -17.72
CA ILE A 304 26.30 -11.73 -16.41
C ILE A 304 25.59 -12.79 -15.55
N LEU A 305 24.51 -13.40 -16.05
CA LEU A 305 23.78 -14.47 -15.35
C LEU A 305 24.64 -15.69 -15.00
N SER A 306 25.77 -15.93 -15.69
CA SER A 306 26.72 -16.98 -15.34
C SER A 306 27.68 -16.63 -14.20
N GLU A 307 27.67 -15.38 -13.73
CA GLU A 307 28.44 -14.91 -12.58
C GLU A 307 27.74 -15.30 -11.26
N ASN A 308 28.50 -15.81 -10.30
CA ASN A 308 27.97 -16.33 -9.04
C ASN A 308 27.55 -15.25 -8.01
N ASP A 309 27.67 -13.95 -8.35
CA ASP A 309 27.52 -12.80 -7.44
C ASP A 309 26.56 -11.74 -8.03
N LEU A 310 25.31 -12.14 -8.28
CA LEU A 310 24.24 -11.24 -8.71
C LEU A 310 23.09 -11.24 -7.72
N ASP A 311 22.44 -10.07 -7.61
CA ASP A 311 21.25 -9.89 -6.79
C ASP A 311 20.05 -10.64 -7.40
N GLY A 312 19.21 -11.25 -6.55
CA GLY A 312 18.05 -12.01 -6.99
C GLY A 312 17.11 -11.22 -7.90
N ASN A 313 16.79 -9.97 -7.55
CA ASN A 313 15.93 -9.13 -8.39
C ASN A 313 16.61 -8.79 -9.72
N ILE A 314 17.94 -8.67 -9.74
CA ILE A 314 18.68 -8.44 -10.98
C ILE A 314 18.69 -9.70 -11.83
N ILE A 315 18.81 -10.88 -11.23
CA ILE A 315 18.73 -12.16 -11.92
C ILE A 315 17.34 -12.30 -12.55
N GLU A 316 16.29 -12.17 -11.75
CA GLU A 316 14.89 -12.29 -12.19
C GLU A 316 14.45 -11.14 -13.12
N PHE A 317 15.09 -9.97 -13.06
CA PHE A 317 14.91 -8.95 -14.09
C PHE A 317 15.62 -9.30 -15.40
N LEU A 318 16.85 -9.82 -15.29
CA LEU A 318 17.69 -10.13 -16.45
C LEU A 318 17.20 -11.36 -17.19
N GLU A 319 16.71 -12.35 -16.46
CA GLU A 319 16.02 -13.51 -16.99
C GLU A 319 14.73 -13.02 -17.69
N TYR A 320 13.97 -12.10 -17.09
CA TYR A 320 12.73 -11.56 -17.63
C TYR A 320 13.04 -10.84 -18.94
N LEU A 321 14.03 -9.97 -18.90
CA LEU A 321 14.56 -9.28 -20.07
C LEU A 321 15.09 -10.28 -21.11
N LYS A 322 15.71 -11.39 -20.72
CA LYS A 322 16.19 -12.41 -21.67
C LYS A 322 15.03 -13.13 -22.35
N GLU A 323 14.02 -13.57 -21.60
CA GLU A 323 12.80 -14.21 -22.13
C GLU A 323 12.09 -13.29 -23.12
N LEU A 324 12.06 -11.98 -22.84
CA LEU A 324 11.51 -10.92 -23.69
C LEU A 324 12.13 -10.91 -25.08
N LEU A 325 13.45 -10.96 -25.08
CA LEU A 325 14.29 -10.74 -26.25
C LEU A 325 14.29 -11.97 -27.17
N ILE A 326 14.03 -13.15 -26.61
CA ILE A 326 14.05 -14.45 -27.32
C ILE A 326 12.69 -14.80 -27.93
N SER A 327 11.58 -14.38 -27.33
CA SER A 327 10.25 -14.84 -27.72
C SER A 327 9.84 -14.36 -29.13
N GLU A 328 9.44 -15.31 -30.00
CA GLU A 328 9.14 -15.09 -31.43
C GLU A 328 7.78 -14.44 -31.71
N ASP A 329 6.95 -14.22 -30.67
CA ASP A 329 5.66 -13.55 -30.83
C ASP A 329 5.86 -12.08 -31.22
N ILE A 330 5.84 -11.86 -32.54
CA ILE A 330 5.48 -10.60 -33.16
C ILE A 330 3.97 -10.63 -33.38
N LYS A 331 3.24 -10.53 -32.27
CA LYS A 331 2.06 -9.68 -32.20
C LYS A 331 2.23 -8.74 -31.02
N ALA A 332 3.17 -7.79 -31.19
CA ALA A 332 3.35 -6.58 -30.38
C ALA A 332 2.77 -6.68 -28.95
N ILE A 333 3.43 -7.12 -27.86
CA ILE A 333 4.82 -7.19 -27.39
C ILE A 333 4.88 -8.30 -26.25
N ASN A 334 6.04 -8.89 -25.90
CA ASN A 334 6.24 -10.04 -24.93
C ASN A 334 6.54 -9.51 -23.50
N ASN A 335 6.22 -10.26 -22.39
CA ASN A 335 6.95 -10.49 -21.09
C ASN A 335 6.10 -10.73 -19.80
N TYR A 336 5.89 -11.99 -19.32
CA TYR A 336 5.00 -12.24 -18.15
C TYR A 336 5.39 -13.30 -17.10
N GLN A 337 6.37 -14.19 -17.27
CA GLN A 337 6.53 -15.35 -16.37
C GLN A 337 7.31 -15.08 -15.08
N GLU A 338 8.46 -14.41 -15.17
CA GLU A 338 9.34 -14.23 -14.00
C GLU A 338 8.81 -13.24 -12.97
N GLY A 339 8.15 -12.18 -13.44
CA GLY A 339 7.45 -11.26 -12.56
C GLY A 339 6.39 -11.93 -11.68
N LEU A 340 5.86 -13.11 -12.05
CA LEU A 340 4.91 -13.82 -11.20
C LEU A 340 5.60 -14.52 -10.02
N LYS A 341 6.80 -15.08 -10.20
CA LYS A 341 7.53 -15.81 -9.15
C LYS A 341 8.17 -14.86 -8.14
N GLU A 342 8.70 -13.75 -8.65
CA GLU A 342 9.20 -12.61 -7.87
C GLU A 342 8.15 -11.98 -6.97
N ASN A 343 7.01 -11.61 -7.56
CA ASN A 343 5.97 -10.89 -6.83
C ASN A 343 5.15 -11.83 -5.96
N PHE A 344 5.23 -13.13 -6.24
CA PHE A 344 4.53 -14.15 -5.50
C PHE A 344 5.44 -15.36 -5.19
N PRO A 345 6.44 -15.18 -4.31
CA PRO A 345 7.48 -16.19 -4.01
C PRO A 345 6.94 -17.48 -3.36
N MET A 346 5.66 -17.48 -3.02
CA MET A 346 4.90 -18.61 -2.50
C MET A 346 4.31 -19.50 -3.60
N LEU A 347 4.41 -19.08 -4.86
CA LEU A 347 4.11 -19.89 -6.05
C LEU A 347 5.21 -20.94 -6.23
N THR A 348 4.82 -22.20 -6.39
CA THR A 348 5.76 -23.26 -6.77
C THR A 348 5.95 -23.30 -8.28
N GLU A 349 6.99 -24.00 -8.73
CA GLU A 349 7.20 -24.30 -10.15
C GLU A 349 5.96 -24.90 -10.82
N ASP A 350 5.31 -25.85 -10.14
CA ASP A 350 4.09 -26.52 -10.64
C ASP A 350 2.92 -25.53 -10.83
N ASP A 351 2.79 -24.52 -9.96
CA ASP A 351 1.73 -23.50 -10.07
C ASP A 351 1.92 -22.65 -11.35
N LEU A 352 3.18 -22.34 -11.70
CA LEU A 352 3.56 -21.53 -12.87
C LEU A 352 3.44 -22.32 -14.18
N ASP A 353 3.84 -23.58 -14.17
CA ASP A 353 3.74 -24.47 -15.34
C ASP A 353 2.28 -24.79 -15.70
N SER A 354 1.41 -24.89 -14.70
CA SER A 354 -0.03 -25.05 -14.88
C SER A 354 -0.66 -23.78 -15.47
N PHE A 355 -0.22 -22.61 -15.01
CA PHE A 355 -0.69 -21.30 -15.50
C PHE A 355 -0.37 -21.08 -16.98
N LYS A 356 0.88 -21.36 -17.40
CA LYS A 356 1.32 -21.17 -18.81
C LYS A 356 0.58 -22.07 -19.78
N ARG A 357 0.47 -23.37 -19.48
CA ARG A 357 -0.23 -24.33 -20.34
C ARG A 357 -1.69 -23.93 -20.59
N SER A 358 -2.33 -23.35 -19.57
CA SER A 358 -3.72 -22.90 -19.65
C SER A 358 -3.87 -21.61 -20.48
N LEU A 359 -2.88 -20.71 -20.44
CA LEU A 359 -2.81 -19.52 -21.30
C LEU A 359 -2.60 -19.86 -22.78
N ASP A 360 -1.64 -20.75 -23.09
CA ASP A 360 -1.29 -21.13 -24.47
C ASP A 360 -2.43 -21.84 -25.20
N GLN A 361 -3.30 -22.53 -24.45
CA GLN A 361 -4.49 -23.19 -24.98
C GLN A 361 -5.70 -22.25 -25.12
N SER A 362 -5.51 -20.94 -24.93
CA SER A 362 -6.58 -19.92 -24.97
C SER A 362 -7.68 -20.07 -23.90
N ASN A 363 -7.41 -20.78 -22.79
CA ASN A 363 -8.32 -20.94 -21.66
C ASN A 363 -7.90 -20.08 -20.46
N VAL A 364 -7.91 -18.76 -20.69
CA VAL A 364 -7.32 -17.74 -19.80
C VAL A 364 -7.97 -17.69 -18.41
N SER A 365 -9.26 -17.98 -18.29
CA SER A 365 -10.00 -17.89 -17.02
C SER A 365 -9.54 -18.90 -15.98
N GLU A 366 -9.23 -20.13 -16.40
CA GLU A 366 -8.77 -21.20 -15.49
C GLU A 366 -7.33 -20.99 -15.05
N ALA A 367 -6.49 -20.44 -15.93
CA ALA A 367 -5.14 -20.00 -15.60
C ALA A 367 -5.16 -18.98 -14.45
N VAL A 368 -5.93 -17.89 -14.62
CA VAL A 368 -5.98 -16.79 -13.63
C VAL A 368 -6.50 -17.27 -12.27
N TYR A 369 -7.46 -18.19 -12.24
CA TYR A 369 -7.99 -18.73 -11.00
C TYR A 369 -6.95 -19.54 -10.20
N ASN A 370 -6.21 -20.43 -10.86
CA ASN A 370 -5.21 -21.28 -10.20
C ASN A 370 -4.02 -20.46 -9.66
N LEU A 371 -3.59 -19.45 -10.40
CA LEU A 371 -2.52 -18.54 -9.98
C LEU A 371 -2.94 -17.75 -8.73
N LEU A 372 -4.14 -17.15 -8.72
CA LEU A 372 -4.64 -16.37 -7.58
C LEU A 372 -4.75 -17.18 -6.28
N PHE A 373 -5.02 -18.48 -6.38
CA PHE A 373 -5.08 -19.37 -5.23
C PHE A 373 -3.69 -19.63 -4.62
N ALA A 374 -2.69 -19.91 -5.44
CA ALA A 374 -1.34 -20.22 -4.98
C ALA A 374 -0.59 -18.99 -4.40
N ILE A 375 -0.95 -17.79 -4.87
CA ILE A 375 -0.45 -16.50 -4.37
C ILE A 375 -0.83 -16.23 -2.90
N GLN A 376 -1.81 -16.90 -2.32
CA GLN A 376 -2.26 -16.57 -0.96
C GLN A 376 -1.47 -17.25 0.18
N ARG A 377 -0.42 -18.01 -0.15
CA ARG A 377 0.46 -18.73 0.79
C ARG A 377 1.41 -17.79 1.60
N LEU A 378 1.77 -18.19 2.84
CA LEU A 378 2.57 -17.46 3.84
C LEU A 378 4.08 -17.69 3.69
N THR A 379 4.86 -16.64 3.97
CA THR A 379 6.34 -16.72 4.03
C THR A 379 6.90 -16.17 5.35
N PRO A 380 8.11 -16.60 5.76
CA PRO A 380 8.74 -16.18 7.02
C PRO A 380 9.01 -14.69 7.08
N GLU A 381 9.41 -14.10 5.95
CA GLU A 381 9.68 -12.67 5.81
C GLU A 381 8.39 -11.86 5.96
N LYS A 382 7.28 -12.32 5.37
CA LYS A 382 5.96 -11.69 5.56
C LYS A 382 5.59 -11.68 7.04
N VAL A 383 5.81 -12.79 7.75
CA VAL A 383 5.52 -12.88 9.19
C VAL A 383 6.44 -11.95 10.00
N LEU A 384 7.76 -11.99 9.75
CA LEU A 384 8.74 -11.14 10.43
C LEU A 384 8.43 -9.65 10.24
N ASP A 385 8.13 -9.22 9.01
CA ASP A 385 7.76 -7.83 8.72
C ASP A 385 6.46 -7.44 9.42
N GLY A 386 5.49 -8.35 9.49
CA GLY A 386 4.26 -8.14 10.25
C GLY A 386 4.49 -7.95 11.74
N VAL A 387 5.41 -8.74 12.33
CA VAL A 387 5.79 -8.63 13.75
C VAL A 387 6.57 -7.34 14.02
N VAL A 388 7.53 -6.99 13.14
CA VAL A 388 8.31 -5.75 13.25
C VAL A 388 7.43 -4.51 13.12
N TYR A 389 6.52 -4.50 12.14
CA TYR A 389 5.53 -3.42 12.01
C TYR A 389 4.70 -3.27 13.28
N SER A 390 4.28 -4.39 13.87
CA SER A 390 3.52 -4.40 15.11
C SER A 390 4.33 -3.84 16.29
N CYS A 391 5.62 -4.18 16.39
CA CYS A 391 6.53 -3.61 17.39
C CYS A 391 6.73 -2.09 17.23
N ILE A 392 6.85 -1.59 16.01
CA ILE A 392 6.99 -0.16 15.72
C ILE A 392 5.72 0.60 16.15
N LYS A 393 4.53 0.05 15.85
CA LYS A 393 3.25 0.64 16.27
C LYS A 393 3.07 0.60 17.78
N LEU A 394 3.46 -0.49 18.43
CA LEU A 394 3.46 -0.62 19.88
C LEU A 394 4.36 0.45 20.53
N GLN A 395 5.60 0.60 20.05
CA GLN A 395 6.57 1.56 20.58
C GLN A 395 6.12 3.03 20.42
N ALA A 396 5.53 3.36 19.28
CA ALA A 396 5.07 4.71 18.97
C ALA A 396 3.86 5.15 19.82
N ASN A 397 3.13 4.19 20.39
CA ASN A 397 1.91 4.46 21.12
C ASN A 397 2.18 4.59 22.64
N TYR A 398 2.01 5.82 23.13
CA TYR A 398 2.25 6.18 24.53
C TYR A 398 1.47 5.33 25.54
N THR A 399 0.28 4.83 25.17
CA THR A 399 -0.56 4.00 26.05
C THR A 399 0.16 2.73 26.51
N TYR A 400 1.01 2.15 25.66
CA TYR A 400 1.69 0.88 25.94
C TYR A 400 3.00 1.03 26.69
N LYS A 401 3.40 2.26 27.01
CA LYS A 401 4.66 2.60 27.65
C LYS A 401 4.92 1.89 28.98
N ASN A 402 3.88 1.75 29.80
CA ASN A 402 3.95 1.09 31.12
C ASN A 402 2.98 -0.10 31.22
N SER A 403 2.58 -0.69 30.09
CA SER A 403 1.69 -1.84 30.06
C SER A 403 2.40 -3.14 30.43
N ILE A 404 1.65 -4.05 31.05
CA ILE A 404 2.05 -5.44 31.24
C ILE A 404 2.14 -6.17 29.88
N GLU A 405 2.84 -7.30 29.88
CA GLU A 405 3.18 -8.11 28.70
C GLU A 405 1.95 -8.50 27.88
N ASP A 406 0.94 -9.09 28.53
CA ASP A 406 -0.30 -9.54 27.87
C ASP A 406 -0.98 -8.44 27.07
N VAL A 407 -1.04 -7.22 27.61
CA VAL A 407 -1.67 -6.07 26.94
C VAL A 407 -0.86 -5.63 25.71
N ARG A 408 0.46 -5.83 25.72
CA ARG A 408 1.31 -5.59 24.55
C ARG A 408 1.14 -6.71 23.52
N ASN A 409 1.02 -7.95 23.98
CA ASN A 409 0.82 -9.13 23.13
C ASN A 409 -0.53 -9.09 22.42
N ASP A 410 -1.60 -8.70 23.12
CA ASP A 410 -2.92 -8.42 22.54
C ASP A 410 -2.81 -7.41 21.40
N HIS A 411 -2.05 -6.32 21.61
CA HIS A 411 -1.85 -5.31 20.58
C HIS A 411 -1.09 -5.85 19.36
N ILE A 412 -0.04 -6.65 19.57
CA ILE A 412 0.69 -7.31 18.47
C ILE A 412 -0.25 -8.26 17.73
N ARG A 413 -1.03 -9.09 18.43
CA ARG A 413 -2.00 -10.02 17.83
C ARG A 413 -3.04 -9.30 16.99
N ASP A 414 -3.66 -8.25 17.53
CA ASP A 414 -4.71 -7.50 16.84
C ASP A 414 -4.16 -6.83 15.57
N LEU A 415 -2.91 -6.35 15.61
CA LEU A 415 -2.24 -5.83 14.42
C LEU A 415 -1.88 -6.91 13.41
N LEU A 416 -1.47 -8.11 13.83
CA LEU A 416 -1.27 -9.25 12.92
C LEU A 416 -2.59 -9.71 12.29
N TRP A 417 -3.68 -9.75 13.06
CA TRP A 417 -5.01 -10.05 12.56
C TRP A 417 -5.51 -8.99 11.56
N ALA A 418 -5.30 -7.70 11.86
CA ALA A 418 -5.61 -6.61 10.94
C ALA A 418 -4.76 -6.66 9.66
N GLN A 419 -3.57 -7.26 9.73
CA GLN A 419 -2.71 -7.58 8.58
C GLN A 419 -3.14 -8.86 7.83
N LYS A 420 -4.28 -9.46 8.22
CA LYS A 420 -4.90 -10.66 7.65
C LYS A 420 -4.14 -11.97 7.90
N PHE A 421 -3.23 -12.00 8.86
CA PHE A 421 -2.70 -13.27 9.33
C PHE A 421 -3.83 -14.06 10.03
N GLN A 422 -3.94 -15.35 9.72
CA GLN A 422 -4.77 -16.24 10.52
C GLN A 422 -4.05 -16.45 11.84
N VAL A 423 -4.44 -15.70 12.86
CA VAL A 423 -3.91 -15.82 14.21
C VAL A 423 -4.96 -16.48 15.07
N THR A 424 -4.52 -17.43 15.89
CA THR A 424 -5.35 -17.99 16.96
C THR A 424 -4.77 -17.57 18.28
N ASP A 425 -5.65 -17.04 19.12
CA ASP A 425 -5.34 -16.76 20.51
C ASP A 425 -5.46 -18.05 21.32
N GLN A 426 -4.56 -18.26 22.28
CA GLN A 426 -4.59 -19.34 23.26
C GLN A 426 -4.98 -20.73 22.71
N THR A 427 -4.23 -21.26 21.73
CA THR A 427 -4.31 -22.70 21.48
C THR A 427 -3.44 -23.45 22.48
N ARG A 428 -4.08 -24.16 23.40
CA ARG A 428 -3.47 -25.18 24.27
C ARG A 428 -2.76 -26.23 23.41
N GLN A 429 -1.47 -26.03 23.16
CA GLN A 429 -0.59 -27.00 22.50
C GLN A 429 0.61 -27.27 23.42
N GLY A 430 1.24 -28.44 23.31
CA GLY A 430 2.38 -28.82 24.15
C GLY A 430 2.09 -28.96 25.65
N THR A 431 3.14 -29.20 26.42
CA THR A 431 3.12 -29.44 27.87
C THR A 431 3.71 -28.23 28.60
N SER A 432 3.00 -27.71 29.61
CA SER A 432 3.48 -26.59 30.45
C SER A 432 4.81 -26.88 31.14
N GLN A 433 5.48 -25.83 31.62
CA GLN A 433 6.78 -25.92 32.30
C GLN A 433 6.76 -26.87 33.53
N GLU A 434 5.60 -27.06 34.18
CA GLU A 434 5.40 -28.05 35.25
C GLU A 434 4.91 -29.44 34.78
N GLY A 435 4.62 -29.62 33.49
CA GLY A 435 4.16 -30.88 32.89
C GLY A 435 2.72 -31.29 33.25
N LYS A 436 1.95 -30.42 33.93
CA LYS A 436 0.64 -30.75 34.51
C LYS A 436 -0.57 -30.28 33.69
N SER A 437 -0.38 -29.30 32.81
CA SER A 437 -1.43 -28.71 31.96
C SER A 437 -0.86 -28.32 30.59
N SER A 438 -1.72 -28.09 29.60
CA SER A 438 -1.29 -27.56 28.31
C SER A 438 -0.99 -26.07 28.48
N GLY A 439 0.19 -25.65 28.04
CA GLY A 439 0.66 -24.30 28.32
C GLY A 439 0.30 -23.28 27.25
N GLU A 440 0.48 -22.01 27.62
CA GLU A 440 -0.03 -20.85 26.89
C GLU A 440 1.08 -20.28 26.01
N ILE A 441 0.83 -20.24 24.71
CA ILE A 441 1.66 -19.59 23.70
C ILE A 441 1.02 -18.23 23.43
N ASP A 442 1.82 -17.16 23.35
CA ASP A 442 1.29 -15.81 23.17
C ASP A 442 0.55 -15.67 21.84
N ILE A 443 1.16 -16.09 20.72
CA ILE A 443 0.50 -16.03 19.40
C ILE A 443 0.89 -17.24 18.53
N LEU A 444 -0.11 -17.93 17.98
CA LEU A 444 0.04 -18.95 16.93
C LEU A 444 -0.46 -18.40 15.59
N ILE A 445 0.38 -18.51 14.56
CA ILE A 445 0.04 -18.15 13.18
C ILE A 445 -0.28 -19.42 12.39
N LEU A 446 -1.34 -19.37 11.59
CA LEU A 446 -1.83 -20.46 10.74
C LEU A 446 -1.70 -20.11 9.26
N GLU A 447 -1.48 -21.14 8.44
CA GLU A 447 -1.62 -21.11 6.99
C GLU A 447 -2.65 -22.15 6.57
N ASN A 448 -3.73 -21.75 5.91
CA ASN A 448 -4.82 -22.67 5.50
C ASN A 448 -5.34 -23.54 6.66
N ASN A 449 -5.51 -22.95 7.85
CA ASN A 449 -5.87 -23.60 9.12
C ASN A 449 -4.84 -24.61 9.68
N MET A 450 -3.62 -24.66 9.16
CA MET A 450 -2.52 -25.48 9.68
C MET A 450 -1.50 -24.61 10.45
N PRO A 451 -0.93 -25.10 11.58
CA PRO A 451 0.09 -24.37 12.33
C PRO A 451 1.33 -24.03 11.49
N TYR A 452 1.73 -22.76 11.52
CA TYR A 452 2.83 -22.24 10.71
C TYR A 452 4.00 -21.70 11.54
N SER A 453 3.73 -20.89 12.57
CA SER A 453 4.78 -20.25 13.39
C SER A 453 4.27 -19.85 14.77
N LEU A 454 5.16 -19.88 15.77
CA LEU A 454 4.93 -19.36 17.10
C LEU A 454 5.64 -18.03 17.33
N LEU A 455 4.99 -17.17 18.10
CA LEU A 455 5.58 -15.97 18.66
C LEU A 455 5.42 -15.99 20.17
N GLU A 456 6.54 -15.70 20.83
CA GLU A 456 6.66 -15.49 22.27
C GLU A 456 7.17 -14.08 22.51
N ALA A 457 6.72 -13.41 23.56
CA ALA A 457 7.09 -12.05 23.88
C ALA A 457 7.41 -11.89 25.35
N LEU A 458 8.25 -10.90 25.69
CA LEU A 458 8.67 -10.65 27.06
C LEU A 458 9.01 -9.18 27.35
N ASN A 459 8.73 -8.72 28.56
CA ASN A 459 9.19 -7.42 29.07
C ASN A 459 10.59 -7.50 29.71
N LEU A 460 11.50 -6.58 29.35
CA LEU A 460 12.84 -6.51 29.94
C LEU A 460 13.18 -5.08 30.40
N ASP A 461 13.45 -4.87 31.68
CA ASP A 461 14.02 -3.62 32.22
C ASP A 461 15.55 -3.69 32.42
N SER A 462 16.09 -4.90 32.27
CA SER A 462 17.49 -5.30 32.40
C SER A 462 17.69 -6.62 31.65
N LEU A 463 18.93 -7.03 31.40
CA LEU A 463 19.19 -8.34 30.81
C LEU A 463 19.08 -9.43 31.89
N ASN A 464 17.85 -9.81 32.22
CA ASN A 464 17.58 -10.98 33.06
C ASN A 464 17.69 -12.26 32.20
N THR A 465 18.88 -12.87 32.25
CA THR A 465 19.23 -14.03 31.42
C THR A 465 18.39 -15.26 31.72
N GLY A 466 18.02 -15.50 32.98
CA GLY A 466 17.16 -16.61 33.37
C GLY A 466 15.77 -16.48 32.74
N TYR A 467 15.18 -15.30 32.85
CA TYR A 467 13.86 -15.02 32.29
C TYR A 467 13.86 -15.13 30.75
N LEU A 468 14.86 -14.56 30.07
CA LEU A 468 15.01 -14.71 28.62
C LEU A 468 15.14 -16.18 28.19
N ASN A 469 15.92 -16.98 28.93
CA ASN A 469 16.08 -18.41 28.65
C ASN A 469 14.76 -19.18 28.78
N ASP A 470 13.95 -18.85 29.81
CA ASP A 470 12.64 -19.47 29.99
C ASP A 470 11.76 -19.27 28.76
N HIS A 471 11.69 -18.06 28.21
CA HIS A 471 10.93 -17.75 26.98
C HIS A 471 11.53 -18.40 25.72
N ILE A 472 12.87 -18.46 25.58
CA ILE A 472 13.52 -19.18 24.47
C ILE A 472 13.16 -20.66 24.48
N ASP A 473 13.29 -21.30 25.65
CA ASP A 473 13.04 -22.73 25.81
C ASP A 473 11.54 -23.05 25.66
N LYS A 474 10.67 -22.08 25.99
CA LYS A 474 9.23 -22.15 25.82
C LYS A 474 8.84 -22.47 24.38
N ILE A 475 9.42 -21.75 23.40
CA ILE A 475 9.16 -21.96 21.98
C ILE A 475 9.41 -23.42 21.57
N TYR A 476 10.55 -24.01 21.95
CA TYR A 476 10.90 -25.37 21.53
C TYR A 476 10.07 -26.46 22.21
N LYS A 477 9.50 -26.18 23.40
CA LYS A 477 8.57 -27.09 24.07
C LYS A 477 7.20 -27.11 23.39
N TYR A 478 6.76 -25.95 22.90
CA TYR A 478 5.44 -25.79 22.30
C TYR A 478 5.41 -26.09 20.81
N ASP A 479 6.46 -25.73 20.08
CA ASP A 479 6.69 -26.13 18.71
C ASP A 479 7.12 -27.61 18.67
N THR A 480 6.16 -28.51 18.86
CA THR A 480 6.40 -29.96 18.83
C THR A 480 6.74 -30.49 17.44
N LEU A 481 6.28 -29.79 16.38
CA LEU A 481 6.41 -30.22 14.99
C LEU A 481 7.69 -29.73 14.30
N GLY A 482 8.37 -28.73 14.86
CA GLY A 482 9.56 -28.14 14.25
C GLY A 482 9.19 -27.16 13.15
N TYR A 483 8.37 -26.18 13.49
CA TYR A 483 8.11 -25.03 12.63
C TYR A 483 9.43 -24.41 12.20
N ARG A 484 9.47 -24.06 10.92
CA ARG A 484 10.71 -23.64 10.29
C ARG A 484 11.16 -22.28 10.81
N TYR A 485 10.25 -21.49 11.40
CA TYR A 485 10.51 -20.14 11.91
C TYR A 485 9.64 -19.85 13.13
N ASN A 486 10.25 -19.28 14.17
CA ASN A 486 9.56 -18.79 15.37
C ASN A 486 10.14 -17.44 15.81
N PHE A 487 9.45 -16.74 16.71
CA PHE A 487 9.77 -15.35 17.07
C PHE A 487 9.82 -15.14 18.58
N ILE A 488 10.82 -14.38 19.03
CA ILE A 488 10.89 -13.77 20.36
C ILE A 488 10.87 -12.26 20.22
N VAL A 489 9.95 -11.61 20.93
CA VAL A 489 9.81 -10.16 20.97
C VAL A 489 10.07 -9.64 22.38
N SER A 490 11.18 -8.97 22.58
CA SER A 490 11.56 -8.31 23.84
C SER A 490 11.19 -6.82 23.83
N TYR A 491 10.28 -6.43 24.72
CA TYR A 491 9.93 -5.03 24.99
C TYR A 491 10.87 -4.46 26.06
N VAL A 492 11.87 -3.67 25.64
CA VAL A 492 13.02 -3.29 26.48
C VAL A 492 12.85 -1.88 27.04
N LYS A 493 12.95 -1.70 28.36
CA LYS A 493 12.95 -0.38 29.01
C LYS A 493 14.27 -0.15 29.75
N ILE A 494 15.26 0.45 29.07
CA ILE A 494 16.60 0.68 29.63
C ILE A 494 17.22 1.98 29.14
N LYS A 495 18.13 2.57 29.93
CA LYS A 495 18.82 3.81 29.59
C LYS A 495 19.85 3.66 28.47
N ASP A 496 20.66 2.61 28.52
CA ASP A 496 21.71 2.34 27.53
C ASP A 496 21.35 1.10 26.71
N PHE A 497 20.57 1.33 25.67
CA PHE A 497 20.07 0.27 24.80
C PHE A 497 21.18 -0.38 23.96
N SER A 498 22.22 0.37 23.60
CA SER A 498 23.36 -0.18 22.85
C SER A 498 24.15 -1.17 23.71
N ALA A 499 24.45 -0.82 24.96
CA ALA A 499 25.12 -1.74 25.88
C ALA A 499 24.26 -2.96 26.22
N PHE A 500 22.93 -2.77 26.33
CA PHE A 500 21.99 -3.88 26.47
C PHE A 500 22.07 -4.85 25.28
N TRP A 501 22.00 -4.33 24.06
CA TRP A 501 22.01 -5.13 22.83
C TRP A 501 23.28 -5.98 22.71
N THR A 502 24.46 -5.39 22.96
CA THR A 502 25.72 -6.13 22.95
C THR A 502 25.71 -7.29 23.95
N LYS A 503 25.17 -7.08 25.15
CA LYS A 503 25.05 -8.13 26.16
C LYS A 503 24.01 -9.19 25.75
N TYR A 504 22.89 -8.79 25.15
CA TYR A 504 21.85 -9.69 24.66
C TYR A 504 22.41 -10.64 23.58
N ILE A 505 23.14 -10.10 22.60
CA ILE A 505 23.78 -10.88 21.54
C ILE A 505 24.79 -11.89 22.10
N ASN A 506 25.66 -11.44 23.01
CA ASN A 506 26.62 -12.35 23.65
C ASN A 506 25.90 -13.48 24.40
N HIS A 507 24.79 -13.16 25.07
CA HIS A 507 23.99 -14.14 25.80
C HIS A 507 23.36 -15.19 24.87
N ILE A 508 22.73 -14.79 23.76
CA ILE A 508 22.10 -15.75 22.83
C ILE A 508 23.13 -16.60 22.06
N LYS A 509 24.38 -16.14 21.93
CA LYS A 509 25.51 -16.94 21.38
C LYS A 509 25.95 -18.04 22.34
N GLU A 510 25.95 -17.73 23.63
CA GLU A 510 26.38 -18.66 24.69
C GLU A 510 25.23 -19.54 25.22
N HIS A 511 23.98 -19.24 24.83
CA HIS A 511 22.81 -20.02 25.24
C HIS A 511 22.89 -21.47 24.78
N LYS A 512 22.46 -22.38 25.65
CA LYS A 512 22.43 -23.82 25.37
C LYS A 512 21.07 -24.20 24.81
N TYR A 513 20.92 -24.07 23.49
CA TYR A 513 19.72 -24.51 22.79
C TYR A 513 19.53 -26.04 22.86
N PRO A 514 18.27 -26.52 22.77
CA PRO A 514 17.98 -27.96 22.73
C PRO A 514 18.45 -28.65 21.44
N TYR A 515 18.76 -27.87 20.40
CA TYR A 515 19.26 -28.34 19.11
C TYR A 515 20.61 -27.67 18.78
N PRO A 516 21.47 -28.28 17.95
CA PRO A 516 22.75 -27.68 17.56
C PRO A 516 22.58 -26.34 16.85
N LEU A 517 23.27 -25.31 17.35
CA LEU A 517 23.38 -23.99 16.73
C LEU A 517 24.27 -24.06 15.48
N ASP A 518 23.71 -23.67 14.35
CA ASP A 518 24.38 -23.63 13.04
C ASP A 518 24.98 -22.25 12.77
N SER A 519 24.19 -21.19 12.94
CA SER A 519 24.64 -19.81 12.68
C SER A 519 23.82 -18.78 13.45
N ILE A 520 24.38 -17.58 13.59
CA ILE A 520 23.74 -16.40 14.17
C ILE A 520 23.93 -15.23 13.22
N GLU A 521 22.86 -14.46 13.01
CA GLU A 521 22.88 -13.22 12.24
C GLU A 521 22.51 -12.05 13.16
N GLU A 522 23.46 -11.16 13.44
CA GLU A 522 23.34 -10.16 14.52
C GLU A 522 22.71 -8.83 14.10
N ASN A 523 22.68 -8.55 12.79
CA ASN A 523 22.36 -7.22 12.24
C ASN A 523 21.16 -7.24 11.28
N LEU A 524 20.26 -8.21 11.42
CA LEU A 524 19.00 -8.27 10.66
C LEU A 524 18.17 -6.99 10.80
N GLY A 525 18.31 -6.29 11.93
CA GLY A 525 17.63 -5.03 12.22
C GLY A 525 18.05 -3.87 11.32
N ASP A 526 19.25 -3.90 10.74
CA ASP A 526 19.81 -2.76 9.99
C ASP A 526 18.99 -2.45 8.73
N ARG A 527 18.32 -3.47 8.15
CA ARG A 527 17.40 -3.29 7.01
C ARG A 527 16.21 -2.38 7.32
N TYR A 528 15.88 -2.21 8.60
CA TYR A 528 14.79 -1.33 9.03
C TYR A 528 15.27 0.08 9.42
N CYS A 529 16.57 0.32 9.54
CA CYS A 529 17.16 1.64 9.83
C CYS A 529 16.64 2.32 11.11
N TYR A 530 16.16 1.56 12.12
CA TYR A 530 15.70 2.10 13.39
C TYR A 530 16.71 1.83 14.51
N PRO A 531 17.37 2.84 15.09
CA PRO A 531 18.39 2.63 16.13
C PRO A 531 17.83 2.03 17.43
N ASN A 532 16.54 2.25 17.68
CA ASN A 532 15.81 1.80 18.86
C ASN A 532 15.10 0.44 18.67
N LEU A 533 15.36 -0.25 17.56
CA LEU A 533 14.88 -1.59 17.26
C LEU A 533 16.07 -2.42 16.79
N LYS A 534 16.31 -3.56 17.43
CA LYS A 534 17.42 -4.45 17.11
C LYS A 534 16.89 -5.85 16.86
N ILE A 535 17.41 -6.50 15.83
CA ILE A 535 16.94 -7.82 15.41
C ILE A 535 18.14 -8.69 15.10
N ALA A 536 18.11 -9.90 15.61
CA ALA A 536 19.02 -10.97 15.29
C ALA A 536 18.25 -12.26 15.00
N SER A 537 18.94 -13.26 14.46
CA SER A 537 18.39 -14.61 14.34
C SER A 537 19.40 -15.66 14.78
N THR A 538 18.90 -16.76 15.30
CA THR A 538 19.67 -17.98 15.54
C THR A 538 19.10 -19.09 14.67
N THR A 539 19.96 -19.78 13.91
CA THR A 539 19.57 -20.92 13.08
C THR A 539 20.08 -22.20 13.72
N LEU A 540 19.18 -23.15 13.92
CA LEU A 540 19.42 -24.43 14.57
C LEU A 540 19.18 -25.57 13.58
N ASN A 541 19.93 -26.66 13.73
CA ASN A 541 19.69 -27.89 13.00
C ASN A 541 18.79 -28.84 13.83
N ARG A 542 17.49 -28.86 13.51
CA ARG A 542 16.52 -29.74 14.13
C ARG A 542 16.24 -30.92 13.19
N ASN A 543 16.75 -32.10 13.54
CA ASN A 543 16.55 -33.35 12.79
C ASN A 543 16.94 -33.27 11.29
N GLY A 544 18.00 -32.55 10.95
CA GLY A 544 18.45 -32.36 9.57
C GLY A 544 17.79 -31.20 8.84
N MET A 545 16.83 -30.52 9.47
CA MET A 545 16.17 -29.32 8.95
C MET A 545 16.69 -28.08 9.66
N LYS A 546 16.93 -27.01 8.91
CA LYS A 546 17.27 -25.70 9.48
C LYS A 546 15.99 -25.02 9.96
N THR A 547 15.95 -24.68 11.24
CA THR A 547 14.88 -23.90 11.87
C THR A 547 15.46 -22.61 12.43
N THR A 548 14.76 -21.49 12.26
CA THR A 548 15.27 -20.17 12.64
C THR A 548 14.42 -19.56 13.75
N LEU A 549 15.08 -19.02 14.76
CA LEU A 549 14.46 -18.22 15.82
C LEU A 549 14.89 -16.77 15.66
N TYR A 550 13.92 -15.88 15.45
CA TYR A 550 14.15 -14.44 15.40
C TYR A 550 14.07 -13.83 16.79
N HIS A 551 15.04 -12.97 17.11
CA HIS A 551 15.11 -12.21 18.35
C HIS A 551 14.93 -10.73 18.02
N ILE A 552 13.84 -10.14 18.47
CA ILE A 552 13.47 -8.74 18.21
C ILE A 552 13.49 -8.00 19.53
N CYS A 553 14.30 -6.96 19.65
CA CYS A 553 14.38 -6.08 20.82
C CYS A 553 13.91 -4.68 20.42
N VAL A 554 12.87 -4.17 21.08
CA VAL A 554 12.35 -2.81 20.86
C VAL A 554 12.51 -1.97 22.12
N LEU A 555 13.17 -0.81 22.00
CA LEU A 555 13.35 0.13 23.11
C LEU A 555 12.04 0.91 23.35
N MET A 556 11.39 0.63 24.47
CA MET A 556 10.20 1.31 24.94
C MET A 556 10.55 2.67 25.55
N GLN A 557 9.65 3.65 25.36
CA GLN A 557 9.86 5.03 25.82
C GLN A 557 9.91 5.11 27.38
N GLU A 558 10.79 5.97 27.91
CA GLU A 558 11.00 6.16 29.37
C GLU A 558 9.85 6.85 30.07
#